data_AF-A0A527D7N0-F1
#
_entry.id   AF-A0A527D7N0-F1
#
_cell.length_a   1.000
_cell.length_b   1.000
_cell.length_c   1.000
_cell.angle_alpha   90.00
_cell.angle_beta   90.00
_cell.angle_gamma   90.00
#
_symmetry.space_group_name_H-M   'P 1'
#
loop_
_entity.id
_entity.type
_entity.pdbx_description
1 polymer ?
#
loop_
_entity_poly.entity_id
_entity_poly.type
_entity_poly.pdbx_seq_one_letter_code
_entity_poly.pdbx_strand_id
1 'polypeptide(L)'
;VNNLDRYYSDCVIGGPGAFMIPVNDWTQFPEAIRRKLVLELAGPASPQWAAEEAAHPPVVLAQDKPATDCMVGEKMWRNRSWMFDSR
;
A
#
# COMPACT_ATOMS: atom_id res chain seq x y z
N VAL A 1 -13.48 0.88 8.66
CA VAL A 1 -12.65 1.67 7.72
C VAL A 1 -12.63 0.89 6.42
N ASN A 2 -13.09 1.48 5.32
CA ASN A 2 -13.24 0.77 4.04
C ASN A 2 -12.08 1.17 3.10
N ASN A 3 -11.60 0.23 2.29
CA ASN A 3 -10.59 0.44 1.24
C ASN A 3 -9.22 0.97 1.70
N LEU A 4 -8.80 0.64 2.94
CA LEU A 4 -7.48 1.05 3.44
C LEU A 4 -6.34 0.40 2.64
N ASP A 5 -6.56 -0.81 2.15
CA ASP A 5 -5.71 -1.54 1.21
C ASP A 5 -5.46 -0.74 -0.07
N ARG A 6 -6.49 -0.13 -0.66
CA ARG A 6 -6.31 0.72 -1.84
C ARG A 6 -5.50 1.97 -1.54
N TYR A 7 -5.77 2.63 -0.42
CA TYR A 7 -5.00 3.81 -0.01
C TYR A 7 -3.52 3.50 0.18
N TYR A 8 -3.19 2.42 0.90
CA TYR A 8 -1.79 2.06 1.09
C TYR A 8 -1.12 1.62 -0.22
N SER A 9 -1.85 0.94 -1.12
CA SER A 9 -1.33 0.53 -2.42
C SER A 9 -1.04 1.74 -3.33
N ASP A 10 -1.93 2.72 -3.34
CA ASP A 10 -1.85 3.87 -4.25
C ASP A 10 -0.94 4.99 -3.73
N CYS A 11 -0.86 5.15 -2.40
CA CYS A 11 -0.35 6.39 -1.80
C CYS A 11 0.77 6.21 -0.77
N VAL A 12 1.08 4.99 -0.34
CA VAL A 12 2.04 4.75 0.77
C VAL A 12 3.15 3.80 0.38
N ILE A 13 2.79 2.67 -0.22
CA ILE A 13 3.73 1.62 -0.61
C ILE A 13 4.26 1.97 -2.02
N GLY A 14 5.54 1.72 -2.28
CA GLY A 14 6.13 1.95 -3.60
C GLY A 14 7.56 1.45 -3.71
N GLY A 15 8.14 1.59 -4.90
CA GLY A 15 9.46 1.08 -5.25
C GLY A 15 9.41 -0.29 -5.96
N PRO A 16 10.51 -0.70 -6.62
CA PRO A 16 10.59 -1.97 -7.34
C PRO A 16 10.28 -3.16 -6.43
N GLY A 17 9.45 -4.10 -6.90
CA GLY A 17 9.05 -5.27 -6.13
C GLY A 17 8.17 -4.98 -4.91
N ALA A 18 7.68 -3.76 -4.72
CA ALA A 18 6.82 -3.44 -3.59
C ALA A 18 5.42 -4.06 -3.76
N PHE A 19 4.89 -4.66 -2.70
CA PHE A 19 3.59 -5.33 -2.73
C PHE A 19 2.90 -5.29 -1.36
N MET A 20 1.60 -5.56 -1.35
CA MET A 20 0.75 -5.60 -0.16
C MET A 20 -0.09 -6.88 -0.13
N ILE A 21 -0.33 -7.39 1.09
CA ILE A 21 -1.37 -8.38 1.37
C ILE A 21 -2.28 -7.84 2.48
N PRO A 22 -3.56 -7.53 2.22
CA PRO A 22 -4.47 -7.02 3.22
C PRO A 22 -4.94 -8.13 4.17
N VAL A 23 -5.13 -7.79 5.44
CA VAL A 23 -5.71 -8.65 6.48
C VAL A 23 -6.91 -7.93 7.06
N ASN A 24 -8.10 -8.42 6.76
CA ASN A 24 -9.36 -7.81 7.22
C ASN A 24 -9.92 -8.49 8.47
N ASP A 25 -9.47 -9.72 8.76
CA ASP A 25 -9.84 -10.48 9.95
C ASP A 25 -8.63 -11.23 10.51
N TRP A 26 -8.61 -11.43 11.83
CA TRP A 26 -7.46 -12.02 12.51
C TRP A 26 -7.21 -13.50 12.15
N THR A 27 -8.26 -14.20 11.72
CA THR A 27 -8.13 -15.58 11.21
C THR A 27 -7.31 -15.67 9.92
N GLN A 28 -7.19 -14.58 9.16
CA GLN A 28 -6.42 -14.52 7.90
C GLN A 28 -4.93 -14.30 8.13
N PHE A 29 -4.56 -13.77 9.30
CA PHE A 29 -3.19 -13.32 9.56
C PHE A 29 -2.12 -14.41 9.40
N PRO A 30 -2.30 -15.66 9.89
CA PRO A 30 -1.28 -16.70 9.75
C PRO A 30 -0.97 -17.04 8.29
N GLU A 31 -2.00 -17.11 7.43
CA GLU A 31 -1.84 -17.38 6.01
C GLU A 31 -1.22 -16.19 5.30
N ALA A 32 -1.68 -14.97 5.59
CA ALA A 32 -1.17 -13.74 5.00
C ALA A 32 0.33 -13.53 5.28
N ILE A 33 0.79 -13.77 6.51
CA ILE A 33 2.21 -13.66 6.87
C ILE A 33 3.05 -14.72 6.16
N ARG A 34 2.59 -15.97 6.11
CA ARG A 34 3.30 -17.04 5.39
C ARG A 34 3.43 -16.69 3.89
N ARG A 35 2.35 -16.23 3.27
CA ARG A 35 2.34 -15.80 1.87
C ARG A 35 3.29 -14.63 1.64
N LYS A 36 3.30 -13.64 2.54
CA LYS A 36 4.21 -12.50 2.47
C LYS A 36 5.67 -12.95 2.45
N LEU A 37 6.07 -13.80 3.40
CA LEU A 37 7.44 -14.31 3.49
C LEU A 37 7.87 -15.09 2.24
N VAL A 38 6.98 -15.92 1.69
CA VAL A 38 7.28 -16.65 0.45
C VAL A 38 7.50 -15.71 -0.72
N LEU A 39 6.68 -14.65 -0.86
CA LEU A 39 6.82 -13.68 -1.94
C LEU A 39 8.10 -12.83 -1.81
N GLU A 40 8.51 -12.47 -0.59
CA GLU A 40 9.77 -11.75 -0.34
C GLU A 40 11.00 -12.61 -0.63
N LEU A 41 10.94 -13.93 -0.41
CA LEU A 41 12.09 -14.80 -0.60
C LEU A 41 12.21 -15.36 -2.02
N ALA A 42 11.09 -15.76 -2.62
CA ALA A 42 11.07 -16.55 -3.85
C ALA A 42 10.12 -16.00 -4.93
N GLY A 43 9.39 -14.92 -4.64
CA GLY A 43 8.40 -14.36 -5.55
C GLY A 43 8.92 -13.18 -6.38
N PRO A 44 8.01 -12.50 -7.09
CA PRO A 44 8.27 -11.25 -7.83
C PRO A 44 8.72 -10.08 -6.93
N ALA A 45 8.72 -10.25 -5.61
CA ALA A 45 9.27 -9.29 -4.66
C ALA A 45 10.63 -9.72 -4.09
N SER A 46 11.22 -10.78 -4.64
CA SER A 46 12.55 -11.22 -4.25
C SER A 46 13.61 -10.17 -4.62
N PRO A 47 14.76 -10.15 -3.91
CA PRO A 47 15.83 -9.20 -4.20
C PRO A 47 16.30 -9.22 -5.65
N GLN A 48 16.29 -10.40 -6.27
CA GLN A 48 16.69 -10.59 -7.67
C GLN A 48 15.70 -9.90 -8.62
N TRP A 49 14.40 -10.12 -8.40
CA TRP A 49 13.36 -9.49 -9.21
C TRP A 49 13.32 -7.98 -9.02
N ALA A 50 13.40 -7.51 -7.76
CA ALA A 50 13.43 -6.09 -7.44
C ALA A 50 14.63 -5.38 -8.10
N ALA A 51 15.79 -6.04 -8.17
CA ALA A 51 16.96 -5.51 -8.88
C ALA A 51 16.76 -5.43 -10.39
N GLU A 52 16.12 -6.44 -11.00
CA GLU A 52 15.81 -6.45 -12.43
C GLU A 52 14.77 -5.38 -12.81
N GLU A 53 13.72 -5.23 -12.01
CA GLU A 53 12.71 -4.19 -12.17
C GLU A 53 13.30 -2.79 -11.94
N ALA A 54 14.23 -2.63 -11.00
CA ALA A 54 14.95 -1.37 -10.83
C ALA A 54 15.83 -1.02 -12.06
N ALA A 55 16.42 -2.02 -12.71
CA ALA A 55 17.19 -1.84 -13.93
C ALA A 55 16.32 -1.53 -15.15
N HIS A 56 15.08 -2.04 -15.16
CA HIS A 56 14.10 -1.85 -16.24
C HIS A 56 12.75 -1.39 -15.66
N PRO A 57 12.66 -0.13 -15.22
CA PRO A 57 11.46 0.34 -14.53
C PRO A 57 10.24 0.32 -15.46
N PRO A 58 9.06 -0.03 -14.94
CA PRO A 58 7.82 0.01 -15.73
C PRO A 58 7.51 1.44 -16.16
N VAL A 59 7.05 1.60 -17.40
CA VAL A 59 6.64 2.90 -17.94
C VAL A 59 5.23 3.21 -17.47
N VAL A 60 5.10 4.24 -16.63
CA VAL A 60 3.80 4.75 -16.12
C VAL A 60 3.47 6.07 -16.82
N LEU A 61 2.20 6.26 -17.18
CA LEU A 61 1.75 7.50 -17.81
C LEU A 61 1.82 8.65 -16.80
N ALA A 62 2.37 9.79 -17.21
CA ALA A 62 2.48 10.98 -16.35
C ALA A 62 1.12 11.54 -15.88
N GLN A 63 0.03 11.18 -16.56
CA GLN A 63 -1.34 11.58 -16.21
C GLN A 63 -2.10 10.48 -15.44
N ASP A 64 -1.47 9.36 -15.11
CA ASP A 64 -2.10 8.29 -14.34
C ASP A 64 -2.34 8.78 -12.91
N LYS A 65 -3.59 9.16 -12.62
CA LYS A 65 -3.97 9.64 -11.30
C LYS A 65 -4.54 8.46 -10.51
N PRO A 66 -4.06 8.21 -9.29
CA PRO A 66 -4.66 7.18 -8.45
C PRO A 66 -6.14 7.51 -8.21
N ALA A 67 -6.98 6.48 -8.23
CA ALA A 67 -8.40 6.63 -7.89
C ALA A 67 -8.59 7.08 -6.43
N THR A 68 -7.58 6.84 -5.58
CA THR A 68 -7.58 7.20 -4.16
C THR A 68 -7.00 8.60 -3.91
N ASP A 69 -7.65 9.37 -3.03
CA ASP A 69 -7.16 10.68 -2.58
C ASP A 69 -6.00 10.51 -1.59
N CYS A 70 -4.76 10.66 -2.06
CA CYS A 70 -3.57 10.51 -1.21
C CYS A 70 -3.47 11.54 -0.08
N MET A 71 -4.21 12.66 -0.17
CA MET A 71 -4.27 13.68 0.88
C MET A 71 -5.40 13.45 1.88
N VAL A 72 -6.11 12.31 1.82
CA VAL A 72 -7.25 12.01 2.70
C VAL A 72 -6.88 12.13 4.18
N GLY A 73 -5.69 11.64 4.57
CA GLY A 73 -5.20 11.72 5.94
C GLY A 73 -5.01 13.17 6.43
N GLU A 74 -4.35 14.01 5.63
CA GLU A 74 -4.18 15.43 5.96
C GLU A 74 -5.51 16.19 6.00
N LYS A 75 -6.43 15.91 5.07
CA LYS A 75 -7.77 16.52 5.05
C LYS A 75 -8.57 16.14 6.29
N MET A 76 -8.53 14.87 6.71
CA MET A 76 -9.14 14.41 7.96
C MET A 76 -8.55 15.13 9.17
N TRP A 77 -7.22 15.30 9.22
CA TRP A 77 -6.54 16.02 10.29
C TRP A 77 -6.91 17.51 10.35
N ARG A 78 -6.99 18.19 9.19
CA ARG A 78 -7.40 19.59 9.10
C ARG A 78 -8.87 19.78 9.49
N ASN A 79 -9.72 18.81 9.17
CA ASN A 79 -11.15 18.84 9.49
C ASN A 79 -11.47 18.29 10.88
N ARG A 80 -10.49 18.26 11.81
CA ARG A 80 -10.68 17.72 13.17
C ARG A 80 -11.45 18.63 14.12
N SER A 81 -12.12 19.68 13.65
CA SER A 81 -12.86 20.62 14.52
C SER A 81 -13.85 19.90 15.45
N TRP A 82 -14.43 18.79 14.98
CA TRP A 82 -15.30 17.91 15.78
C TRP A 82 -14.65 17.36 17.07
N MET A 83 -13.32 17.22 17.13
CA MET A 83 -12.61 16.81 18.35
C MET A 83 -12.59 17.91 19.43
N PHE A 84 -12.75 19.18 19.04
CA PHE A 84 -12.78 20.31 19.96
C PHE A 84 -14.21 20.72 20.36
N ASP A 85 -15.21 20.45 19.51
CA ASP A 85 -16.64 20.71 19.78
C ASP A 85 -17.29 19.68 20.73
N SER A 86 -16.56 18.61 21.11
CA SER A 86 -17.02 17.55 22.01
C SER A 86 -16.66 17.79 23.48
N ARG A 87 -16.32 19.03 23.86
CA ARG A 87 -16.04 19.44 25.25
C ARG A 87 -17.10 20.39 25.79
#